data_AF-A0A444MNL3-F1
#
_entry.id   AF-A0A444MNL3-F1
#
_cell.length_a   1.000
_cell.length_b   1.000
_cell.length_c   1.000
_cell.angle_alpha   90.00
_cell.angle_beta   90.00
_cell.angle_gamma   90.00
#
_symmetry.space_group_name_H-M   'P 1'
#
loop_
_entity.id
_entity.type
_entity.pdbx_description
1 polymer ?
#
loop_
_entity_poly.entity_id
_entity_poly.type
_entity_poly.pdbx_seq_one_letter_code
_entity_poly.pdbx_strand_id
1 'polypeptide(L)'
;MNNSLCTQYFRVYQNETSITEVPGNASQLSHSDTLIKVGSSLPDNNNWKDYSLRSEAMEMAKAGALAYIDELIGQGESGLGTLLQYRMDHYEDLNINLIYSNIENVKRTEEGLPIVNITSDHLV
;
A
#
# COMPACT_ATOMS: atom_id res chain seq x y z
N MET A 1 -16.05 -4.84 -51.53
CA MET A 1 -15.54 -3.78 -50.63
C MET A 1 -15.68 -4.29 -49.21
N ASN A 2 -14.59 -4.78 -48.61
CA ASN A 2 -14.61 -5.25 -47.23
C ASN A 2 -14.52 -4.01 -46.32
N ASN A 3 -15.65 -3.59 -45.76
CA ASN A 3 -15.65 -2.71 -44.59
C ASN A 3 -15.06 -3.52 -43.44
N SER A 4 -13.72 -3.48 -43.30
CA SER A 4 -13.04 -3.97 -42.11
C SER A 4 -13.40 -3.00 -40.99
N LEU A 5 -14.50 -3.27 -40.28
CA LEU A 5 -14.85 -2.58 -39.05
C LEU A 5 -13.64 -2.68 -38.12
N CYS A 6 -12.88 -1.59 -37.98
CA CYS A 6 -11.87 -1.48 -36.94
C CYS A 6 -12.63 -1.56 -35.62
N THR A 7 -12.60 -2.72 -34.95
CA THR A 7 -13.34 -2.96 -33.71
C THR A 7 -12.39 -2.74 -32.54
N GLN A 8 -12.51 -1.59 -31.89
CA GLN A 8 -11.72 -1.27 -30.70
C GLN A 8 -11.99 -2.25 -29.55
N TYR A 9 -10.97 -2.54 -28.76
CA TYR A 9 -11.09 -3.21 -27.48
C TYR A 9 -10.63 -2.28 -26.35
N PHE A 10 -10.95 -2.64 -25.11
CA PHE A 10 -10.72 -1.82 -23.93
C PHE A 10 -9.68 -2.48 -23.04
N ARG A 11 -8.60 -1.78 -22.76
CA ARG A 11 -7.52 -2.25 -21.89
C ARG A 11 -7.65 -1.61 -20.52
N VAL A 12 -7.57 -2.45 -19.49
CA VAL A 12 -7.51 -2.02 -18.09
C VAL A 12 -6.17 -2.45 -17.54
N TYR A 13 -5.39 -1.48 -17.05
CA TYR A 13 -4.18 -1.75 -16.30
C TYR A 13 -4.55 -2.08 -14.86
N GLN A 14 -3.79 -2.99 -14.26
CA GLN A 14 -4.03 -3.42 -12.89
C GLN A 14 -4.00 -2.24 -11.90
N ASN A 15 -4.90 -2.26 -10.91
CA ASN A 15 -5.06 -1.25 -9.86
C ASN A 15 -5.43 0.16 -10.36
N GLU A 16 -5.54 0.36 -11.67
CA GLU A 16 -5.99 1.62 -12.24
C GLU A 16 -7.51 1.68 -12.41
N THR A 17 -8.03 2.90 -12.37
CA THR A 17 -9.43 3.20 -12.73
C THR A 17 -9.57 3.62 -14.19
N SER A 18 -8.44 3.82 -14.88
CA SER A 18 -8.39 4.29 -16.25
C SER A 18 -8.66 3.14 -17.23
N ILE A 19 -9.29 3.46 -18.36
CA ILE A 19 -9.53 2.52 -19.44
C ILE A 19 -8.91 3.10 -20.70
N THR A 20 -8.06 2.33 -21.35
CA THR A 20 -7.45 2.70 -22.63
C THR A 20 -8.23 2.05 -23.76
N GLU A 21 -8.73 2.84 -24.71
CA GLU A 21 -9.29 2.31 -25.95
C GLU A 21 -8.15 1.97 -26.90
N VAL A 22 -8.12 0.72 -27.37
CA VAL A 22 -7.06 0.22 -28.25
C VAL A 22 -7.69 -0.20 -29.59
N PRO A 23 -7.23 0.36 -30.73
CA PRO A 23 -7.72 -0.06 -32.04
C PRO A 23 -7.29 -1.51 -32.31
N GLY A 24 -8.23 -2.35 -32.78
CA GLY A 24 -7.95 -3.78 -32.99
C GLY A 24 -9.12 -4.55 -33.59
N ASN A 25 -9.18 -5.86 -33.28
CA ASN A 25 -10.31 -6.71 -33.61
C ASN A 25 -10.92 -7.33 -32.35
N ALA A 26 -11.80 -6.60 -31.67
CA ALA A 26 -12.42 -7.04 -30.41
C ALA A 26 -13.18 -8.37 -30.52
N SER A 27 -13.60 -8.78 -31.73
CA SER A 27 -14.27 -10.07 -31.97
C SER A 27 -13.36 -11.29 -31.76
N GLN A 28 -12.04 -11.09 -31.67
CA GLN A 28 -11.08 -12.15 -31.34
C GLN A 28 -10.85 -12.31 -29.83
N LEU A 29 -11.32 -11.38 -29.00
CA LEU A 29 -11.28 -11.52 -27.55
C LEU A 29 -12.39 -12.47 -27.13
N SER A 30 -12.01 -13.52 -26.39
CA SER A 30 -12.97 -14.45 -25.80
C SER A 30 -13.94 -13.65 -24.94
N HIS A 31 -15.23 -13.69 -25.26
CA HIS A 31 -16.25 -13.15 -24.38
C HIS A 31 -16.19 -13.97 -23.10
N SER A 32 -15.69 -13.36 -22.03
CA SER A 32 -15.61 -14.03 -20.75
C SER A 32 -16.99 -13.91 -20.11
N ASP A 33 -17.90 -14.85 -20.41
CA ASP A 33 -19.25 -14.92 -19.81
C ASP A 33 -19.24 -15.17 -18.29
N THR A 34 -18.05 -15.18 -17.67
CA THR A 34 -17.87 -15.46 -16.26
C THR A 34 -17.12 -14.29 -15.64
N LEU A 35 -17.82 -13.54 -14.77
CA LEU A 35 -17.22 -12.66 -13.78
C LEU A 35 -16.33 -13.52 -12.87
N ILE A 36 -15.06 -13.68 -13.25
CA ILE A 36 -14.08 -14.39 -12.44
C ILE A 36 -13.81 -13.50 -11.23
N LYS A 37 -14.24 -13.98 -10.05
CA LYS A 37 -13.88 -13.44 -8.75
C LYS A 37 -12.34 -13.33 -8.70
N VAL A 38 -11.81 -12.12 -8.82
CA VAL A 38 -10.36 -11.89 -8.94
C VAL A 38 -9.69 -12.38 -7.66
N GLY A 39 -8.79 -13.35 -7.81
CA GLY A 39 -8.02 -13.94 -6.72
C GLY A 39 -7.03 -12.94 -6.13
N SER A 40 -6.76 -13.12 -4.84
CA SER A 40 -6.01 -12.25 -3.92
C SER A 40 -4.49 -12.17 -4.16
N SER A 41 -4.04 -12.28 -5.41
CA SER A 41 -2.62 -12.33 -5.74
C SER A 41 -2.25 -11.14 -6.60
N LEU A 42 -1.33 -10.32 -6.11
CA LEU A 42 -0.57 -9.34 -6.90
C LEU A 42 0.17 -10.06 -8.05
N PRO A 43 0.09 -9.55 -9.28
CA PRO A 43 1.15 -9.77 -10.25
C PRO A 43 1.76 -8.42 -10.70
N ASP A 44 2.96 -8.47 -11.31
CA ASP A 44 3.85 -7.34 -11.67
C ASP A 44 3.22 -6.12 -12.39
N ASN A 45 3.92 -4.98 -12.32
CA ASN A 45 3.49 -3.64 -12.79
C ASN A 45 3.09 -3.50 -14.27
N ASN A 46 3.19 -4.57 -15.06
CA ASN A 46 2.88 -4.62 -16.48
C ASN A 46 1.66 -5.51 -16.78
N ASN A 47 0.82 -5.82 -15.78
CA ASN A 47 -0.39 -6.58 -16.05
C ASN A 47 -1.53 -5.68 -16.51
N TRP A 48 -2.00 -5.97 -17.71
CA TRP A 48 -3.25 -5.45 -18.23
C TRP A 48 -4.13 -6.60 -18.69
N LYS A 49 -5.44 -6.34 -18.72
CA LYS A 49 -6.40 -7.24 -19.34
C LYS A 49 -7.21 -6.48 -20.38
N ASP A 50 -7.42 -7.13 -21.51
CA ASP A 50 -8.18 -6.60 -22.64
C ASP A 50 -9.62 -7.15 -22.62
N TYR A 51 -10.57 -6.28 -22.91
CA TYR A 51 -12.00 -6.54 -22.86
C TYR A 51 -12.68 -6.10 -24.16
N SER A 52 -13.64 -6.89 -24.64
CA SER A 52 -14.43 -6.54 -25.83
C SER A 52 -15.49 -5.47 -25.54
N LEU A 53 -15.98 -5.41 -24.29
CA LEU A 53 -17.02 -4.48 -23.86
C LEU A 53 -16.47 -3.44 -22.89
N ARG A 54 -16.83 -2.17 -23.12
CA ARG A 54 -16.45 -1.06 -22.24
C ARG A 54 -17.03 -1.21 -20.84
N SER A 55 -18.26 -1.69 -20.72
CA SER A 55 -18.92 -1.89 -19.43
C SER A 55 -18.19 -2.92 -18.57
N GLU A 56 -17.76 -4.03 -19.17
CA GLU A 56 -16.97 -5.05 -18.49
C GLU A 56 -15.61 -4.48 -18.05
N ALA A 57 -14.91 -3.75 -18.93
CA ALA A 57 -13.68 -3.06 -18.57
C ALA A 57 -13.88 -2.09 -17.39
N MET A 58 -14.99 -1.35 -17.35
CA MET A 58 -15.32 -0.44 -16.24
C MET A 58 -15.57 -1.18 -14.93
N GLU A 59 -16.30 -2.29 -14.96
CA GLU A 59 -16.55 -3.12 -13.77
C GLU A 59 -15.23 -3.68 -13.22
N MET A 60 -14.36 -4.15 -14.10
CA MET A 60 -13.07 -4.73 -13.69
C MET A 60 -12.06 -3.67 -13.22
N ALA A 61 -12.03 -2.49 -13.84
CA ALA A 61 -11.23 -1.35 -13.36
C ALA A 61 -11.67 -0.94 -11.95
N LYS A 62 -12.99 -0.83 -11.71
CA LYS A 62 -13.54 -0.55 -10.38
C LYS A 62 -13.17 -1.64 -9.38
N ALA A 63 -13.34 -2.91 -9.73
CA ALA A 63 -13.06 -4.04 -8.84
C ALA A 63 -11.56 -4.09 -8.47
N GLY A 64 -10.67 -3.91 -9.45
CA GLY A 64 -9.23 -3.88 -9.23
C GLY A 64 -8.80 -2.72 -8.34
N ALA A 65 -9.32 -1.51 -8.57
CA ALA A 65 -9.03 -0.34 -7.74
C ALA A 65 -9.49 -0.52 -6.28
N LEU A 66 -10.67 -1.11 -6.08
CA LEU A 66 -11.18 -1.41 -4.73
C LEU A 66 -10.30 -2.44 -4.00
N ALA A 67 -9.93 -3.53 -4.69
CA ALA A 67 -9.03 -4.53 -4.12
C ALA A 67 -7.67 -3.94 -3.72
N TYR A 68 -7.15 -3.00 -4.53
CA TYR A 68 -5.91 -2.32 -4.20
C TYR A 68 -6.03 -1.36 -3.01
N ILE A 69 -7.17 -0.67 -2.86
CA ILE A 69 -7.46 0.13 -1.66
C ILE A 69 -7.46 -0.75 -0.41
N ASP A 70 -8.14 -1.90 -0.45
CA ASP A 70 -8.18 -2.85 0.68
C ASP A 70 -6.78 -3.35 1.04
N GLU A 71 -5.93 -3.61 0.03
CA GLU A 71 -4.53 -3.97 0.23
C GLU A 71 -3.73 -2.86 0.92
N LEU A 72 -3.85 -1.61 0.44
CA LEU A 72 -3.16 -0.46 1.04
C LEU A 72 -3.62 -0.22 2.48
N ILE A 73 -4.89 -0.45 2.78
CA ILE A 73 -5.42 -0.42 4.16
C ILE A 73 -4.71 -1.49 4.99
N GLY A 74 -4.65 -2.74 4.52
CA GLY A 74 -3.98 -3.83 5.22
C GLY A 74 -2.49 -3.57 5.47
N GLN A 75 -1.78 -2.97 4.50
CA GLN A 75 -0.39 -2.53 4.67
C GLN A 75 -0.27 -1.44 5.75
N GLY A 76 -1.17 -0.47 5.75
CA GLY A 76 -1.23 0.59 6.77
C GLY A 76 -1.48 0.05 8.18
N GLU A 77 -2.42 -0.89 8.33
CA GLU A 77 -2.73 -1.54 9.61
C GLU A 77 -1.56 -2.36 10.14
N SER A 78 -0.89 -3.12 9.27
CA SER A 78 0.32 -3.87 9.62
C SER A 78 1.48 -2.95 10.01
N GLY A 79 1.67 -1.87 9.27
CA GLY A 79 2.66 -0.83 9.58
C GLY A 79 2.40 -0.16 10.93
N LEU A 80 1.13 0.17 11.23
CA LEU A 80 0.73 0.71 12.53
C LEU A 80 1.03 -0.26 13.67
N GLY A 81 0.71 -1.54 13.51
CA GLY A 81 1.04 -2.57 14.49
C GLY A 81 2.55 -2.64 14.77
N THR A 82 3.36 -2.62 13.71
CA THR A 82 4.82 -2.60 13.82
C THR A 82 5.33 -1.36 14.56
N LEU A 83 4.78 -0.18 14.25
CA LEU A 83 5.15 1.08 14.90
C LEU A 83 4.81 1.08 16.40
N LEU A 84 3.62 0.59 16.75
CA LEU A 84 3.18 0.48 18.13
C LEU A 84 4.06 -0.50 18.92
N GLN A 85 4.43 -1.63 18.30
CA GLN A 85 5.33 -2.60 18.92
C GLN A 85 6.72 -2.00 19.16
N TYR A 86 7.31 -1.34 18.15
CA TYR A 86 8.59 -0.64 18.31
C TYR A 86 8.54 0.39 19.44
N ARG A 87 7.45 1.17 19.53
CA ARG A 87 7.28 2.14 20.62
C ARG A 87 7.22 1.47 22.00
N MET A 88 6.57 0.31 22.10
CA MET A 88 6.50 -0.44 23.37
C MET A 88 7.86 -1.03 23.75
N ASP A 89 8.56 -1.63 22.79
CA ASP A 89 9.86 -2.26 23.02
C ASP A 89 10.96 -1.25 23.37
N HIS A 90 10.83 -0.01 22.87
CA HIS A 90 11.79 1.07 23.11
C HIS A 90 11.25 2.17 24.02
N TYR A 91 10.20 1.92 24.82
CA TYR A 91 9.56 2.97 25.62
C TYR A 91 10.50 3.61 26.66
N GLU A 92 11.38 2.80 27.28
CA GLU A 92 12.41 3.29 28.21
C GLU A 92 13.51 4.07 27.47
N ASP A 93 13.93 3.58 26.29
CA ASP A 93 14.93 4.22 25.42
C ASP A 93 14.43 5.51 24.76
N LEU A 94 13.12 5.68 24.60
CA LEU A 94 12.47 6.82 23.95
C LEU A 94 11.82 7.80 24.93
N ASN A 95 11.86 7.51 26.23
CA ASN A 95 11.42 8.46 27.24
C ASN A 95 12.41 9.63 27.29
N ILE A 96 12.08 10.70 26.57
CA ILE A 96 12.92 11.89 26.35
C ILE A 96 13.56 12.40 27.64
N ASN A 97 12.82 12.43 28.75
CA ASN A 97 13.33 12.93 30.03
C ASN A 97 14.33 11.97 30.69
N LEU A 98 14.12 10.65 30.55
CA LEU A 98 15.09 9.64 30.99
C LEU A 98 16.32 9.63 30.09
N ILE A 99 16.17 9.78 28.77
CA ILE A 99 17.29 9.88 27.82
C ILE A 99 18.17 11.08 28.13
N TYR A 100 17.59 12.28 28.27
CA TYR A 100 18.37 13.48 28.55
C TYR A 100 19.13 13.35 29.88
N SER A 101 18.47 12.83 30.91
CA SER A 101 19.09 12.57 32.21
C SER A 101 20.23 11.57 32.11
N ASN A 102 20.05 10.48 31.36
CA ASN A 102 21.07 9.46 31.15
C ASN A 102 22.26 10.00 30.35
N ILE A 103 22.00 10.76 29.27
CA ILE A 103 23.05 11.42 28.47
C ILE A 103 23.85 12.40 29.33
N GLU A 104 23.18 13.21 30.15
CA GLU A 104 23.84 14.16 31.04
C GLU A 104 24.66 13.45 32.12
N ASN A 105 24.17 12.34 32.67
CA ASN A 105 24.92 11.52 33.62
C ASN A 105 26.14 10.84 32.98
N VAL A 106 26.05 10.38 31.73
CA VAL A 106 27.20 9.86 30.98
C VAL A 106 28.25 10.97 30.80
N LYS A 107 27.86 12.16 30.34
CA LYS A 107 28.77 13.31 30.20
C LYS A 107 29.44 13.69 31.53
N ARG A 108 28.67 13.76 32.61
CA ARG A 108 29.20 14.03 33.95
C ARG A 108 30.21 12.98 34.38
N THR A 109 29.94 11.71 34.10
CA THR A 109 30.87 10.61 34.40
C THR A 109 32.18 10.76 33.62
N GLU A 110 32.11 11.11 32.33
CA GLU A 110 33.29 11.39 31.49
C GLU A 110 34.09 12.61 32.01
N GLU A 111 33.41 13.58 32.61
CA GLU A 111 34.01 14.77 33.23
C GLU A 111 34.44 14.56 34.70
N GLY A 112 34.24 13.37 35.27
CA GLY A 112 34.54 13.07 36.68
C GLY A 112 33.60 13.73 37.69
N LEU A 113 32.43 14.18 37.25
CA LEU A 113 31.37 14.77 38.05
C LEU A 113 30.39 13.69 38.55
N PRO A 114 29.81 13.86 39.75
CA PRO A 114 28.86 12.89 40.30
C PRO A 114 27.57 12.80 39.47
N ILE A 115 26.88 11.66 39.42
CA ILE A 115 25.58 11.51 38.70
C ILE A 115 24.41 12.14 39.47
N VAL A 116 23.34 12.55 38.76
CA VAL A 116 22.07 13.04 39.32
C VAL A 116 20.91 12.18 38.85
N ASN A 117 20.18 11.56 39.78
CA ASN A 117 18.99 10.77 39.47
C ASN A 117 17.76 11.68 39.46
N ILE A 118 17.06 11.73 38.32
CA ILE A 118 15.72 12.30 38.22
C ILE A 118 14.74 11.12 38.30
N THR A 119 13.98 11.02 39.38
CA THR A 119 12.96 9.97 39.55
C THR A 119 11.75 10.28 38.66
N SER A 120 11.12 9.22 38.14
CA SER A 120 9.96 9.32 37.25
C SER A 120 8.75 10.06 37.87
N ASP A 121 8.74 10.23 39.20
CA ASP A 121 7.73 10.95 39.98
C ASP A 121 7.67 12.47 39.71
N HIS A 122 8.61 13.02 38.93
CA HIS A 122 8.64 14.45 38.58
C HIS A 122 8.30 14.73 37.11
N LEU A 123 7.89 13.70 36.37
CA LEU A 123 7.56 13.77 34.95
C LEU A 123 6.05 13.58 34.76
N VAL A 124 5.27 14.57 35.20
CA VAL A 124 3.82 14.69 34.92
C VAL A 124 3.62 15.62 33.73
#